data_AF-A0A1M5LK33-F1
#
_entry.id   AF-A0A1M5LK33-F1
#
_cell.length_a   1.000
_cell.length_b   1.000
_cell.length_c   1.000
_cell.angle_alpha   90.00
_cell.angle_beta   90.00
_cell.angle_gamma   90.00
#
_symmetry.space_group_name_H-M   'P 1'
#
loop_
_entity.id
_entity.type
_entity.pdbx_description
1 polymer ?
#
loop_
_entity_poly.entity_id
_entity_poly.type
_entity_poly.pdbx_seq_one_letter_code
_entity_poly.pdbx_strand_id
1 'polypeptide(L)'
;MATNKQRRDAERLRLQRQLDQRRQREAARKRLTLIASVVGTLVVIAVVVVAVIAGTSGGDDDTSAQSGGQPSKTASSSAAASSTAAAAANCDDVAKLKGAVTFQGVTVANPTNLKKEPKVCSAGKADPKALLVKDLVVGKGKAPALTSNVTVQYTGQLYRKGTQFDSSWSRGKAAPFNLQQVVPGFTQGIGGNGKAVKPMKVGGRRIVVMPAALGYGAQANNGIPANSALVFVIDLTKVG
;
A
#
# COMPACT_ATOMS: atom_id res chain seq x y z
N MET A 1 59.51 8.45 22.11
CA MET A 1 58.08 8.74 22.42
C MET A 1 57.39 9.17 21.12
N ALA A 2 56.31 8.49 20.70
CA ALA A 2 55.58 8.85 19.47
C ALA A 2 54.83 10.18 19.64
N THR A 3 54.91 11.06 18.66
CA THR A 3 54.32 12.41 18.72
C THR A 3 52.79 12.36 18.70
N ASN A 4 52.12 13.38 19.25
CA ASN A 4 50.65 13.49 19.27
C ASN A 4 50.01 13.44 17.87
N LYS A 5 50.76 13.76 16.82
CA LYS A 5 50.31 13.60 15.43
C LYS A 5 50.29 12.13 15.01
N GLN A 6 51.36 11.38 15.27
CA GLN A 6 51.47 9.96 14.93
C GLN A 6 50.39 9.10 15.60
N ARG A 7 49.99 9.43 16.84
CA ARG A 7 48.90 8.72 17.54
C ARG A 7 47.55 8.92 16.86
N ARG A 8 47.22 10.14 16.43
CA ARG A 8 45.98 10.46 15.71
C ARG A 8 45.91 9.80 14.33
N ASP A 9 47.03 9.75 13.62
CA ASP A 9 47.08 9.10 12.31
C ASP A 9 46.95 7.58 12.43
N ALA A 10 47.58 6.97 13.45
CA ALA A 10 47.42 5.55 13.75
C ALA A 10 45.98 5.18 14.14
N GLU A 11 45.28 6.04 14.90
CA GLU A 11 43.87 5.85 15.24
C GLU A 11 42.96 5.94 14.01
N ARG A 12 43.20 6.91 13.10
CA ARG A 12 42.43 7.05 11.85
C ARG A 12 42.58 5.82 10.96
N LEU A 13 43.80 5.29 10.83
CA LEU A 13 44.06 4.06 10.08
C LEU A 13 43.37 2.85 10.70
N ARG A 14 43.37 2.73 12.03
CA ARG A 14 42.63 1.66 12.73
C ARG A 14 41.13 1.78 12.50
N LEU A 15 40.57 2.99 12.57
CA LEU A 15 39.15 3.25 12.31
C LEU A 15 38.76 2.93 10.86
N GLN A 16 39.56 3.34 9.88
CA GLN A 16 39.31 3.01 8.47
C GLN A 16 39.28 1.49 8.26
N ARG A 17 40.27 0.76 8.80
CA ARG A 17 40.29 -0.72 8.74
C ARG A 17 39.06 -1.34 9.40
N GLN A 18 38.60 -0.80 10.53
CA GLN A 18 37.37 -1.28 11.19
C GLN A 18 36.11 -1.05 10.34
N LEU A 19 36.01 0.10 9.68
CA LEU A 19 34.88 0.41 8.80
C LEU A 19 34.87 -0.48 7.55
N ASP A 20 36.05 -0.71 6.94
CA ASP A 20 36.18 -1.59 5.79
C ASP A 20 35.83 -3.04 6.15
N GLN A 21 36.27 -3.53 7.30
CA GLN A 21 35.87 -4.84 7.82
C GLN A 21 34.35 -4.93 8.06
N ARG A 22 33.72 -3.88 8.58
CA ARG A 22 32.25 -3.84 8.75
C ARG A 22 31.52 -3.86 7.42
N ARG A 23 31.96 -3.05 6.44
CA ARG A 23 31.41 -3.04 5.08
C ARG A 23 31.57 -4.39 4.39
N GLN A 24 32.72 -5.04 4.55
CA GLN A 24 32.97 -6.39 4.01
C GLN A 24 32.08 -7.45 4.68
N ARG A 25 31.87 -7.39 6.00
CA ARG A 25 30.94 -8.28 6.71
C ARG A 25 29.49 -8.08 6.28
N GLU A 26 29.06 -6.84 6.06
CA GLU A 26 27.73 -6.53 5.53
C GLU A 26 27.55 -7.01 4.08
N ALA A 27 28.58 -6.84 3.24
CA ALA A 27 28.58 -7.34 1.86
C ALA A 27 28.58 -8.88 1.81
N ALA A 28 29.33 -9.55 2.69
CA ALA A 28 29.36 -11.00 2.80
C ALA A 28 28.00 -11.58 3.24
N ARG A 29 27.31 -10.94 4.21
CA ARG A 29 25.95 -11.35 4.61
C ARG A 29 24.96 -11.27 3.46
N LYS A 30 24.98 -10.17 2.69
CA LYS A 30 24.13 -10.03 1.50
C LYS A 30 24.42 -11.09 0.43
N ARG A 31 25.70 -11.47 0.24
CA ARG A 31 26.11 -12.55 -0.68
C ARG A 31 25.71 -13.94 -0.18
N LEU A 32 25.80 -14.21 1.13
CA LEU A 32 25.40 -15.50 1.71
C LEU A 32 23.89 -15.74 1.56
N THR A 33 23.06 -14.72 1.74
CA THR A 33 21.59 -14.82 1.55
C THR A 33 21.21 -15.12 0.10
N LEU A 34 21.94 -14.57 -0.87
CA LEU A 34 21.69 -14.83 -2.31
C LEU A 34 22.01 -16.27 -2.72
N ILE A 35 23.03 -16.90 -2.11
CA ILE A 35 23.42 -18.29 -2.44
C ILE A 35 22.46 -19.29 -1.79
N ALA A 36 22.00 -19.04 -0.56
CA ALA A 36 21.03 -19.92 0.10
C ALA A 36 19.64 -19.93 -0.59
N SER A 37 19.23 -18.83 -1.23
CA SER A 37 17.96 -18.79 -1.97
C SER A 37 17.94 -19.62 -3.26
N VAL A 38 19.11 -19.87 -3.86
CA VAL A 38 19.22 -20.61 -5.13
C VAL A 38 19.20 -22.12 -4.90
N VAL A 39 19.75 -22.60 -3.77
CA VAL A 39 19.72 -24.03 -3.42
C VAL A 39 18.34 -24.47 -2.90
N GLY A 40 17.64 -23.60 -2.15
CA GLY A 40 16.31 -23.91 -1.63
C GLY A 40 15.21 -24.01 -2.71
N THR A 41 15.35 -23.29 -3.82
CA THR A 41 14.38 -23.34 -4.93
C THR A 41 14.54 -24.57 -5.82
N LEU A 42 15.73 -25.19 -5.88
CA LEU A 42 15.95 -26.40 -6.68
C LEU A 42 15.42 -27.68 -6.01
N VAL A 43 15.39 -27.76 -4.67
CA VAL A 43 14.94 -28.97 -3.94
C VAL A 43 13.40 -29.08 -3.90
N VAL A 44 12.66 -27.98 -3.94
CA VAL A 44 11.19 -28.00 -3.88
C VAL A 44 10.54 -28.43 -5.21
N ILE A 45 11.24 -28.27 -6.34
CA ILE A 45 10.71 -28.66 -7.66
C ILE A 45 10.71 -30.19 -7.86
N ALA A 46 11.55 -30.94 -7.15
CA ALA A 46 11.60 -32.40 -7.28
C ALA A 46 10.53 -33.16 -6.49
N VAL A 47 9.89 -32.54 -5.48
CA VAL A 47 8.94 -33.23 -4.58
C VAL A 47 7.48 -33.14 -5.06
N VAL A 48 7.15 -32.23 -5.98
CA VAL A 48 5.75 -31.98 -6.41
C VAL A 48 5.31 -32.88 -7.59
N VAL A 49 6.20 -33.69 -8.18
CA VAL A 49 5.89 -34.48 -9.39
C VAL A 49 5.48 -35.94 -9.11
N VAL A 50 5.49 -36.43 -7.85
CA VAL A 50 5.34 -37.88 -7.56
C VAL A 50 4.02 -38.28 -6.86
N ALA A 51 3.09 -37.38 -6.56
CA ALA A 51 1.94 -37.72 -5.69
C ALA A 51 0.54 -37.40 -6.27
N VAL A 52 0.25 -37.72 -7.53
CA VAL A 52 -1.14 -37.70 -8.05
C VAL A 52 -1.43 -38.91 -8.95
N ILE A 53 -1.25 -40.13 -8.45
CA ILE A 53 -1.93 -41.33 -8.98
C ILE A 53 -2.17 -42.32 -7.83
N ALA A 54 -3.39 -42.35 -7.30
CA ALA A 54 -4.08 -43.54 -6.75
C ALA A 54 -5.34 -43.12 -5.97
N GLY A 55 -6.51 -43.65 -6.36
CA GLY A 55 -7.69 -43.67 -5.49
C GLY A 55 -9.04 -43.36 -6.15
N THR A 56 -9.47 -44.17 -7.12
CA THR A 56 -10.88 -44.53 -7.33
C THR A 56 -11.32 -45.40 -6.11
N SER A 57 -12.57 -45.51 -5.64
CA SER A 57 -13.87 -45.71 -6.30
C SER A 57 -15.00 -45.90 -5.25
N GLY A 58 -16.24 -45.51 -5.62
CA GLY A 58 -17.55 -46.10 -5.22
C GLY A 58 -18.13 -45.74 -3.84
N GLY A 59 -19.43 -45.52 -3.63
CA GLY A 59 -20.69 -45.51 -4.42
C GLY A 59 -21.79 -44.89 -3.52
N ASP A 60 -22.75 -44.13 -4.06
CA ASP A 60 -24.17 -44.49 -4.32
C ASP A 60 -24.96 -44.74 -3.01
N ASP A 61 -26.15 -44.22 -2.65
CA ASP A 61 -27.27 -43.43 -3.18
C ASP A 61 -27.87 -42.69 -1.92
N ASP A 62 -28.77 -41.70 -1.90
CA ASP A 62 -30.11 -41.68 -2.48
C ASP A 62 -30.83 -40.34 -2.25
N THR A 63 -31.92 -40.18 -2.99
CA THR A 63 -32.77 -39.02 -3.28
C THR A 63 -33.73 -38.60 -2.14
N SER A 64 -34.10 -37.30 -2.05
CA SER A 64 -35.50 -36.78 -1.99
C SER A 64 -35.68 -35.34 -1.46
N ALA A 65 -36.10 -34.48 -2.38
CA ALA A 65 -36.97 -33.30 -2.37
C ALA A 65 -37.51 -32.60 -1.08
N GLN A 66 -37.36 -31.26 -1.14
CA GLN A 66 -38.34 -30.16 -0.98
C GLN A 66 -38.74 -29.51 0.37
N SER A 67 -38.50 -28.18 0.37
CA SER A 67 -39.44 -27.08 0.67
C SER A 67 -39.70 -26.62 2.11
N GLY A 68 -39.28 -25.37 2.39
CA GLY A 68 -40.10 -24.41 3.14
C GLY A 68 -39.34 -23.48 4.10
N GLY A 69 -39.40 -22.16 3.85
CA GLY A 69 -39.41 -21.17 4.95
C GLY A 69 -38.26 -20.13 5.01
N GLN A 70 -38.51 -18.98 4.40
CA GLN A 70 -37.81 -17.69 4.52
C GLN A 70 -37.99 -17.05 5.92
N PRO A 71 -37.09 -16.15 6.39
CA PRO A 71 -37.47 -14.74 6.47
C PRO A 71 -36.36 -13.75 6.07
N SER A 72 -36.64 -13.03 4.98
CA SER A 72 -36.57 -11.59 4.74
C SER A 72 -35.72 -10.71 5.68
N LYS A 73 -34.70 -10.04 5.12
CA LYS A 73 -34.42 -8.61 5.38
C LYS A 73 -33.99 -7.89 4.09
N THR A 74 -35.02 -7.44 3.39
CA THR A 74 -35.20 -6.10 2.80
C THR A 74 -34.00 -5.47 2.10
N ALA A 75 -34.01 -5.63 0.76
CA ALA A 75 -33.46 -4.64 -0.15
C ALA A 75 -34.19 -3.30 0.04
N SER A 76 -33.43 -2.22 0.18
CA SER A 76 -33.94 -0.86 0.01
C SER A 76 -33.17 -0.23 -1.15
N SER A 77 -33.74 -0.34 -2.33
CA SER A 77 -33.46 0.52 -3.48
C SER A 77 -34.08 1.88 -3.25
N SER A 78 -33.30 2.96 -3.41
CA SER A 78 -33.72 4.21 -4.06
C SER A 78 -32.65 5.27 -3.81
N ALA A 79 -31.91 5.61 -4.86
CA ALA A 79 -31.78 6.99 -5.32
C ALA A 79 -30.84 6.96 -6.54
N ALA A 80 -31.44 7.02 -7.73
CA ALA A 80 -30.75 7.52 -8.90
C ALA A 80 -30.32 8.96 -8.59
N ALA A 81 -29.01 9.24 -8.61
CA ALA A 81 -28.48 10.59 -8.63
C ALA A 81 -27.09 10.60 -9.29
N SER A 82 -27.12 11.01 -10.56
CA SER A 82 -26.10 11.81 -11.23
C SER A 82 -24.67 11.27 -11.24
N SER A 83 -24.36 10.60 -12.35
CA SER A 83 -23.02 10.50 -12.89
C SER A 83 -22.47 11.89 -13.26
N THR A 84 -21.93 12.59 -12.27
CA THR A 84 -20.81 13.49 -12.50
C THR A 84 -19.59 12.82 -11.91
N ALA A 85 -19.06 11.86 -12.67
CA ALA A 85 -17.66 11.49 -12.53
C ALA A 85 -16.87 12.79 -12.64
N ALA A 86 -16.36 13.29 -11.51
CA ALA A 86 -15.50 14.46 -11.51
C ALA A 86 -14.36 14.14 -12.48
N ALA A 87 -14.34 14.87 -13.60
CA ALA A 87 -13.34 14.68 -14.64
C ALA A 87 -11.96 14.66 -13.98
N ALA A 88 -11.14 13.67 -14.33
CA ALA A 88 -9.77 13.60 -13.84
C ALA A 88 -9.12 14.97 -14.06
N ALA A 89 -8.68 15.62 -12.97
CA ALA A 89 -8.05 16.92 -13.07
C ALA A 89 -6.87 16.83 -14.04
N ASN A 90 -6.73 17.79 -14.97
CA ASN A 90 -5.60 17.77 -15.89
C ASN A 90 -4.30 17.88 -15.08
N CYS A 91 -3.42 16.88 -15.23
CA CYS A 91 -2.19 16.78 -14.45
C CYS A 91 -1.27 17.99 -14.65
N ASP A 92 -1.24 18.58 -15.84
CA ASP A 92 -0.43 19.76 -16.13
C ASP A 92 -0.91 20.98 -15.33
N ASP A 93 -2.22 21.12 -15.15
CA ASP A 93 -2.79 22.22 -14.38
C ASP A 93 -2.57 22.02 -12.88
N VAL A 94 -2.68 20.79 -12.39
CA VAL A 94 -2.36 20.46 -10.99
C VAL A 94 -0.87 20.68 -10.70
N ALA A 95 0.02 20.36 -11.64
CA ALA A 95 1.46 20.55 -11.50
C ALA A 95 1.88 22.03 -11.45
N LYS A 96 1.15 22.92 -12.12
CA LYS A 96 1.38 24.38 -12.09
C LYS A 96 0.98 25.02 -10.76
N LEU A 97 0.20 24.33 -9.92
CA LEU A 97 -0.21 24.87 -8.62
C LEU A 97 1.00 24.96 -7.67
N LYS A 98 1.08 26.08 -6.96
CA LYS A 98 2.21 26.36 -6.06
C LYS A 98 2.41 25.25 -5.03
N GLY A 99 3.64 24.74 -4.97
CA GLY A 99 4.04 23.71 -4.02
C GLY A 99 3.49 22.32 -4.33
N ALA A 100 3.05 22.05 -5.56
CA ALA A 100 2.69 20.70 -5.97
C ALA A 100 3.87 19.73 -5.81
N VAL A 101 3.57 18.51 -5.37
CA VAL A 101 4.55 17.44 -5.18
C VAL A 101 4.19 16.27 -6.08
N THR A 102 5.16 15.83 -6.87
CA THR A 102 5.02 14.64 -7.73
C THR A 102 5.77 13.44 -7.15
N PHE A 103 5.13 12.28 -7.21
CA PHE A 103 5.69 11.00 -6.78
C PHE A 103 5.09 9.89 -7.64
N GLN A 104 5.94 9.13 -8.34
CA GLN A 104 5.51 7.99 -9.16
C GLN A 104 4.37 8.33 -10.14
N GLY A 105 4.45 9.49 -10.80
CA GLY A 105 3.39 9.94 -11.72
C GLY A 105 2.10 10.44 -11.06
N VAL A 106 2.06 10.51 -9.72
CA VAL A 106 0.97 11.16 -8.96
C VAL A 106 1.43 12.56 -8.57
N THR A 107 0.64 13.57 -8.91
CA THR A 107 0.87 14.96 -8.51
C THR A 107 -0.20 15.41 -7.54
N VAL A 108 0.23 15.96 -6.40
CA VAL A 108 -0.64 16.48 -5.35
C VAL A 108 -0.36 17.95 -5.15
N ALA A 109 -1.34 18.80 -5.43
CA ALA A 109 -1.30 20.21 -5.09
C ALA A 109 -1.81 20.45 -3.67
N ASN A 110 -1.33 21.54 -3.06
CA ASN A 110 -1.61 21.88 -1.66
C ASN A 110 -1.25 20.73 -0.68
N PRO A 111 -0.03 20.16 -0.76
CA PRO A 111 0.34 18.92 -0.08
C PRO A 111 0.42 19.06 1.45
N THR A 112 0.45 20.27 2.00
CA THR A 112 0.66 20.52 3.43
C THR A 112 -0.57 21.02 4.18
N ASN A 113 -1.63 21.45 3.48
CA ASN A 113 -2.85 21.93 4.12
C ASN A 113 -3.84 20.79 4.34
N LEU A 114 -3.88 20.28 5.57
CA LEU A 114 -4.72 19.16 6.00
C LEU A 114 -6.19 19.54 6.24
N LYS A 115 -6.56 20.82 6.09
CA LYS A 115 -7.95 21.29 6.28
C LYS A 115 -8.72 21.40 4.97
N LYS A 116 -8.04 21.20 3.83
CA LYS A 116 -8.64 21.28 2.49
C LYS A 116 -8.38 20.00 1.72
N GLU A 117 -9.33 19.66 0.85
CA GLU A 117 -9.18 18.57 -0.10
C GLU A 117 -7.93 18.82 -0.96
N PRO A 118 -7.01 17.84 -1.03
CA PRO A 118 -5.90 17.94 -1.97
C PRO A 118 -6.42 17.80 -3.39
N LYS A 119 -5.92 18.64 -4.31
CA LYS A 119 -6.12 18.39 -5.75
C LYS A 119 -5.10 17.35 -6.18
N VAL A 120 -5.59 16.17 -6.55
CA VAL A 120 -4.77 15.02 -6.96
C VAL A 120 -4.97 14.76 -8.45
N CYS A 121 -3.88 14.54 -9.17
CA CYS A 121 -3.91 13.93 -10.48
C CYS A 121 -2.94 12.76 -10.56
N SER A 122 -3.36 11.67 -11.19
CA SER A 122 -2.51 10.51 -11.47
C SER A 122 -2.35 10.30 -12.97
N ALA A 123 -1.10 10.42 -13.44
CA ALA A 123 -0.66 10.13 -14.81
C ALA A 123 0.19 8.85 -14.86
N GLY A 124 -0.12 7.87 -14.01
CA GLY A 124 0.60 6.60 -13.92
C GLY A 124 0.62 5.86 -15.26
N LYS A 125 1.84 5.57 -15.77
CA LYS A 125 2.04 4.89 -17.06
C LYS A 125 2.19 3.38 -16.94
N ALA A 126 2.92 2.89 -15.95
CA ALA A 126 3.17 1.46 -15.74
C ALA A 126 2.80 1.10 -14.30
N ASP A 127 2.01 0.04 -14.14
CA ASP A 127 1.50 -0.33 -12.82
C ASP A 127 2.64 -0.64 -11.85
N PRO A 128 2.56 -0.15 -10.60
CA PRO A 128 3.57 -0.42 -9.59
C PRO A 128 3.62 -1.93 -9.33
N LYS A 129 4.80 -2.46 -9.04
CA LYS A 129 4.98 -3.87 -8.64
C LYS A 129 4.91 -4.09 -7.13
N ALA A 130 5.01 -3.01 -6.36
CA ALA A 130 5.04 -3.02 -4.91
C ALA A 130 4.29 -1.81 -4.35
N LEU A 131 3.97 -1.84 -3.06
CA LEU A 131 3.41 -0.69 -2.36
C LEU A 131 4.45 0.44 -2.27
N LEU A 132 4.11 1.61 -2.79
CA LEU A 132 4.97 2.79 -2.77
C LEU A 132 4.29 3.89 -1.96
N VAL A 133 5.03 4.52 -1.04
CA VAL A 133 4.50 5.58 -0.19
C VAL A 133 5.39 6.82 -0.21
N LYS A 134 4.77 7.99 -0.04
CA LYS A 134 5.49 9.24 0.23
C LYS A 134 4.71 10.07 1.26
N ASP A 135 5.36 10.39 2.37
CA ASP A 135 4.84 11.38 3.30
C ASP A 135 4.96 12.78 2.70
N LEU A 136 3.83 13.47 2.61
CA LEU A 136 3.76 14.90 2.31
C LEU A 136 3.80 15.71 3.61
N VAL A 137 3.16 15.16 4.65
CA VAL A 137 3.26 15.61 6.04
C VAL A 137 3.39 14.35 6.90
N VAL A 138 4.45 14.23 7.70
CA VAL A 138 4.70 12.99 8.48
C VAL A 138 3.69 12.82 9.63
N GLY A 139 3.18 13.92 10.18
CA GLY A 139 2.39 13.92 11.41
C GLY A 139 3.26 13.80 12.66
N LYS A 140 2.65 14.08 13.82
CA LYS A 140 3.34 14.10 15.12
C LYS A 140 2.66 13.26 16.19
N GLY A 141 1.46 12.75 15.94
CA GLY A 141 0.69 11.99 16.92
C GLY A 141 0.98 10.48 16.92
N LYS A 142 0.05 9.73 17.53
CA LYS A 142 0.10 8.26 17.65
C LYS A 142 0.17 7.61 16.27
N ALA A 143 0.95 6.53 16.16
CA ALA A 143 0.94 5.64 15.01
C ALA A 143 -0.07 4.50 15.23
N PRO A 144 -0.88 4.12 14.24
CA PRO A 144 -1.79 3.00 14.36
C PRO A 144 -1.06 1.65 14.26
N ALA A 145 -1.59 0.64 14.94
CA ALA A 145 -1.28 -0.76 14.66
C ALA A 145 -2.13 -1.26 13.49
N LEU A 146 -1.78 -2.41 12.90
CA LEU A 146 -2.54 -2.99 11.77
C LEU A 146 -3.98 -3.40 12.13
N THR A 147 -4.30 -3.47 13.42
CA THR A 147 -5.64 -3.78 13.96
C THR A 147 -6.40 -2.55 14.44
N SER A 148 -5.81 -1.36 14.35
CA SER A 148 -6.41 -0.15 14.88
C SER A 148 -7.63 0.31 14.06
N ASN A 149 -8.60 0.88 14.77
CA ASN A 149 -9.59 1.76 14.16
C ASN A 149 -8.93 3.12 13.92
N VAL A 150 -9.07 3.65 12.71
CA VAL A 150 -8.53 4.95 12.31
C VAL A 150 -9.64 5.83 11.77
N THR A 151 -9.45 7.14 11.87
CA THR A 151 -10.27 8.12 11.15
C THR A 151 -9.38 8.86 10.17
N VAL A 152 -9.84 8.94 8.92
CA VAL A 152 -9.06 9.52 7.82
C VAL A 152 -9.90 10.45 6.97
N GLN A 153 -9.24 11.47 6.42
CA GLN A 153 -9.72 12.10 5.19
C GLN A 153 -8.92 11.51 4.02
N TYR A 154 -9.55 11.24 2.88
CA TYR A 154 -8.84 10.68 1.74
C TYR A 154 -9.48 11.00 0.40
N THR A 155 -8.68 10.90 -0.65
CA THR A 155 -9.10 10.86 -2.05
C THR A 155 -8.48 9.63 -2.70
N GLY A 156 -9.30 8.82 -3.37
CA GLY A 156 -8.93 7.59 -4.08
C GLY A 156 -9.12 7.74 -5.59
N GLN A 157 -8.06 7.46 -6.36
CA GLN A 157 -8.05 7.53 -7.82
C GLN A 157 -7.48 6.26 -8.43
N LEU A 158 -7.95 5.90 -9.63
CA LEU A 158 -7.26 4.92 -10.46
C LEU A 158 -5.86 5.45 -10.79
N TYR A 159 -4.84 4.62 -10.61
CA TYR A 159 -3.47 5.03 -10.87
C TYR A 159 -3.27 5.37 -12.35
N ARG A 160 -3.87 4.57 -13.23
CA ARG A 160 -4.02 4.89 -14.64
C ARG A 160 -5.21 5.81 -14.84
N LYS A 161 -5.04 6.84 -15.68
CA LYS A 161 -6.09 7.81 -16.06
C LYS A 161 -6.59 8.73 -14.94
N GLY A 162 -6.22 8.52 -13.67
CA GLY A 162 -6.49 9.45 -12.58
C GLY A 162 -7.96 9.62 -12.22
N THR A 163 -8.84 8.74 -12.70
CA THR A 163 -10.27 8.81 -12.41
C THR A 163 -10.50 8.61 -10.91
N GLN A 164 -11.10 9.61 -10.26
CA GLN A 164 -11.50 9.51 -8.87
C GLN A 164 -12.69 8.56 -8.75
N PHE A 165 -12.54 7.54 -7.91
CA PHE A 165 -13.62 6.59 -7.60
C PHE A 165 -14.21 6.84 -6.21
N ASP A 166 -13.47 7.50 -5.31
CA ASP A 166 -13.93 7.75 -3.95
C ASP A 166 -13.21 8.96 -3.32
N SER A 167 -13.91 9.75 -2.50
CA SER A 167 -13.34 10.82 -1.68
C SER A 167 -14.21 11.07 -0.46
N SER A 168 -13.61 11.07 0.73
CA SER A 168 -14.31 11.45 1.96
C SER A 168 -14.54 12.97 2.03
N TRP A 169 -13.71 13.75 1.35
CA TRP A 169 -13.87 15.20 1.23
C TRP A 169 -15.15 15.56 0.48
N SER A 170 -15.46 14.86 -0.61
CA SER A 170 -16.71 15.05 -1.36
C SER A 170 -17.95 14.71 -0.51
N ARG A 171 -17.81 13.87 0.52
CA ARG A 171 -18.86 13.59 1.51
C ARG A 171 -18.89 14.56 2.70
N GLY A 172 -17.95 15.50 2.76
CA GLY A 172 -17.88 16.53 3.80
C GLY A 172 -17.47 16.05 5.19
N LYS A 173 -17.09 14.77 5.37
CA LYS A 173 -16.69 14.24 6.70
C LYS A 173 -15.63 13.15 6.61
N ALA A 174 -14.78 13.12 7.64
CA ALA A 174 -13.79 12.07 7.83
C ALA A 174 -14.44 10.70 8.03
N ALA A 175 -13.83 9.67 7.44
CA ALA A 175 -14.36 8.33 7.43
C ALA A 175 -13.61 7.45 8.46
N PRO A 176 -14.34 6.72 9.33
CA PRO A 176 -13.75 5.72 10.19
C PRO A 176 -13.53 4.40 9.43
N PHE A 177 -12.40 3.73 9.68
CA PHE A 177 -12.11 2.39 9.15
C PHE A 177 -11.41 1.54 10.20
N ASN A 178 -11.72 0.24 10.21
CA ASN A 178 -10.86 -0.77 10.83
C ASN A 178 -9.83 -1.20 9.79
N LEU A 179 -8.53 -1.10 10.12
CA LEU A 179 -7.46 -1.45 9.20
C LEU A 179 -7.43 -2.94 8.79
N GLN A 180 -8.18 -3.83 9.45
CA GLN A 180 -8.35 -5.23 9.04
C GLN A 180 -9.48 -5.44 8.01
N GLN A 181 -10.33 -4.43 7.78
CA GLN A 181 -11.52 -4.53 6.94
C GLN A 181 -11.43 -3.70 5.64
N VAL A 182 -10.21 -3.27 5.30
CA VAL A 182 -9.90 -2.51 4.09
C VAL A 182 -8.88 -3.26 3.24
N VAL A 183 -8.67 -2.81 2.01
CA VAL A 183 -7.70 -3.47 1.10
C VAL A 183 -6.29 -3.47 1.70
N PRO A 184 -5.48 -4.53 1.49
CA PRO A 184 -4.19 -4.69 2.17
C PRO A 184 -3.22 -3.53 1.98
N GLY A 185 -3.21 -2.88 0.81
CA GLY A 185 -2.37 -1.74 0.52
C GLY A 185 -2.74 -0.50 1.34
N PHE A 186 -4.01 -0.33 1.69
CA PHE A 186 -4.48 0.76 2.56
C PHE A 186 -4.06 0.51 4.00
N THR A 187 -4.27 -0.72 4.50
CA THR A 187 -3.78 -1.21 5.80
C THR A 187 -2.29 -0.97 5.96
N GLN A 188 -1.49 -1.46 5.00
CA GLN A 188 -0.04 -1.35 5.04
C GLN A 188 0.44 0.08 4.81
N GLY A 189 -0.27 0.87 3.99
CA GLY A 189 0.05 2.27 3.73
C GLY A 189 -0.08 3.15 4.98
N ILE A 190 -1.05 2.85 5.85
CA ILE A 190 -1.30 3.57 7.10
C ILE A 190 -0.54 2.96 8.29
N GLY A 191 -0.72 1.66 8.54
CA GLY A 191 -0.15 0.96 9.69
C GLY A 191 1.29 0.47 9.49
N GLY A 192 1.84 0.60 8.28
CA GLY A 192 3.15 0.08 7.92
C GLY A 192 3.12 -1.41 7.58
N ASN A 193 4.27 -1.98 7.24
CA ASN A 193 4.39 -3.43 6.99
C ASN A 193 5.66 -4.05 7.58
N GLY A 194 6.32 -3.35 8.50
CA GLY A 194 7.53 -3.81 9.18
C GLY A 194 8.77 -3.94 8.29
N LYS A 195 8.68 -3.61 6.99
CA LYS A 195 9.79 -3.68 6.03
C LYS A 195 10.06 -2.30 5.44
N ALA A 196 9.44 -1.99 4.31
CA ALA A 196 9.71 -0.79 3.54
C ALA A 196 8.78 0.38 3.91
N VAL A 197 7.60 0.10 4.48
CA VAL A 197 6.60 1.12 4.81
C VAL A 197 6.54 1.30 6.31
N LYS A 198 6.94 2.50 6.76
CA LYS A 198 6.79 2.93 8.16
C LYS A 198 5.32 3.33 8.40
N PRO A 199 4.78 3.12 9.61
CA PRO A 199 3.44 3.62 9.96
C PRO A 199 3.33 5.14 9.75
N MET A 200 2.14 5.60 9.33
CA MET A 200 1.76 7.01 9.39
C MET A 200 1.59 7.45 10.84
N LYS A 201 1.70 8.75 11.10
CA LYS A 201 1.33 9.35 12.38
C LYS A 201 0.11 10.24 12.23
N VAL A 202 -0.69 10.33 13.29
CA VAL A 202 -1.81 11.29 13.34
C VAL A 202 -1.32 12.70 13.04
N GLY A 203 -2.09 13.42 12.23
CA GLY A 203 -1.75 14.72 11.66
C GLY A 203 -0.84 14.64 10.43
N GLY A 204 -0.69 13.46 9.82
CA GLY A 204 0.10 13.27 8.60
C GLY A 204 -0.76 13.14 7.34
N ARG A 205 -0.20 13.53 6.20
CA ARG A 205 -0.72 13.31 4.83
C ARG A 205 0.27 12.48 4.04
N ARG A 206 -0.21 11.43 3.37
CA ARG A 206 0.62 10.49 2.63
C ARG A 206 -0.01 10.14 1.28
N ILE A 207 0.83 10.04 0.26
CA ILE A 207 0.50 9.37 -1.00
C ILE A 207 0.79 7.88 -0.83
N VAL A 208 -0.18 7.03 -1.17
CA VAL A 208 -0.06 5.58 -1.20
C VAL A 208 -0.42 5.11 -2.61
N VAL A 209 0.55 4.56 -3.32
CA VAL A 209 0.39 3.98 -4.67
C VAL A 209 0.51 2.46 -4.52
N MET A 210 -0.52 1.73 -4.94
CA MET A 210 -0.59 0.28 -4.70
C MET A 210 -0.90 -0.52 -5.97
N PRO A 211 -0.25 -1.69 -6.15
CA PRO A 211 -0.62 -2.65 -7.20
C PRO A 211 -2.03 -3.19 -6.97
N ALA A 212 -2.64 -3.71 -8.03
CA ALA A 212 -3.95 -4.36 -7.96
C ALA A 212 -4.02 -5.46 -6.90
N ALA A 213 -2.96 -6.27 -6.74
CA ALA A 213 -2.87 -7.33 -5.74
C ALA A 213 -2.96 -6.85 -4.28
N LEU A 214 -2.68 -5.57 -4.02
CA LEU A 214 -2.87 -4.93 -2.71
C LEU A 214 -4.14 -4.04 -2.67
N GLY A 215 -4.85 -3.94 -3.78
CA GLY A 215 -6.17 -3.31 -3.92
C GLY A 215 -7.27 -4.37 -4.05
N TYR A 216 -8.01 -4.34 -5.15
CA TYR A 216 -9.15 -5.25 -5.42
C TYR A 216 -8.80 -6.47 -6.30
N GLY A 217 -7.53 -6.63 -6.70
CA GLY A 217 -7.05 -7.78 -7.45
C GLY A 217 -7.77 -7.97 -8.79
N ALA A 218 -8.12 -9.21 -9.12
CA ALA A 218 -8.80 -9.57 -10.37
C ALA A 218 -10.31 -9.26 -10.36
N GLN A 219 -10.84 -8.64 -9.30
CA GLN A 219 -12.26 -8.33 -9.18
C GLN A 219 -12.51 -6.85 -9.47
N ALA A 220 -13.61 -6.56 -10.17
CA ALA A 220 -14.11 -5.18 -10.29
C ALA A 220 -14.89 -4.80 -9.03
N ASN A 221 -14.89 -3.51 -8.67
CA ASN A 221 -15.61 -3.01 -7.51
C ASN A 221 -16.00 -1.54 -7.68
N ASN A 222 -17.29 -1.21 -7.63
CA ASN A 222 -17.79 0.18 -7.58
C ASN A 222 -17.05 1.18 -8.48
N GLY A 223 -17.03 0.92 -9.79
CA GLY A 223 -16.35 1.79 -10.77
C GLY A 223 -14.83 1.61 -10.86
N ILE A 224 -14.25 0.66 -10.11
CA ILE A 224 -12.86 0.23 -10.21
C ILE A 224 -12.81 -1.04 -11.07
N PRO A 225 -12.20 -1.01 -12.26
CA PRO A 225 -12.02 -2.20 -13.07
C PRO A 225 -11.12 -3.25 -12.40
N ALA A 226 -11.30 -4.51 -12.78
CA ALA A 226 -10.38 -5.59 -12.40
C ALA A 226 -8.92 -5.25 -12.78
N ASN A 227 -7.98 -5.73 -11.96
CA ASN A 227 -6.54 -5.53 -12.14
C ASN A 227 -6.09 -4.06 -12.12
N SER A 228 -6.88 -3.16 -11.52
CA SER A 228 -6.51 -1.74 -11.41
C SER A 228 -5.52 -1.48 -10.28
N ALA A 229 -4.41 -0.80 -10.61
CA ALA A 229 -3.59 -0.14 -9.61
C ALA A 229 -4.28 1.13 -9.10
N LEU A 230 -4.07 1.46 -7.83
CA LEU A 230 -4.79 2.52 -7.13
C LEU A 230 -3.84 3.52 -6.49
N VAL A 231 -4.32 4.75 -6.33
CA VAL A 231 -3.68 5.81 -5.58
C VAL A 231 -4.64 6.30 -4.52
N PHE A 232 -4.11 6.46 -3.32
CA PHE A 232 -4.78 7.20 -2.25
C PHE A 232 -3.89 8.33 -1.76
N VAL A 233 -4.50 9.50 -1.56
CA VAL A 233 -3.91 10.56 -0.74
C VAL A 233 -4.69 10.60 0.56
N ILE A 234 -4.02 10.27 1.66
CA ILE A 234 -4.64 9.96 2.95
C ILE A 234 -4.14 10.94 4.00
N ASP A 235 -5.06 11.51 4.76
CA ASP A 235 -4.79 12.29 5.96
C ASP A 235 -5.25 11.49 7.16
N LEU A 236 -4.32 11.15 8.05
CA LEU A 236 -4.64 10.42 9.28
C LEU A 236 -5.03 11.42 10.38
N THR A 237 -6.31 11.47 10.73
CA THR A 237 -6.83 12.46 11.69
C THR A 237 -6.95 11.91 13.10
N LYS A 238 -7.21 10.60 13.26
CA LYS A 238 -7.34 9.96 14.57
C LYS A 238 -6.95 8.47 14.51
N VAL A 239 -6.48 7.96 15.65
CA VAL A 239 -6.28 6.53 15.93
C VAL A 239 -7.04 6.22 17.22
N GLY A 240 -7.83 5.14 17.20
CA GLY A 240 -8.58 4.63 18.35
C GLY A 240 -7.73 3.90 19.38
#